data_AF-A0A6A5WQ66-F1
#
_entry.id   AF-A0A6A5WQ66-F1
#
_cell.length_a   1.000
_cell.length_b   1.000
_cell.length_c   1.000
_cell.angle_alpha   90.00
_cell.angle_beta   90.00
_cell.angle_gamma   90.00
#
_symmetry.space_group_name_H-M   'P 1'
#
loop_
_entity.id
_entity.type
_entity.pdbx_description
1 polymer ?
#
loop_
_entity_poly.entity_id
_entity_poly.type
_entity_poly.pdbx_seq_one_letter_code
_entity_poly.pdbx_strand_id
1 'polypeptide(L)'
;MGHEEHGHGGHEEKPLGLFASPLNKPGHDHGQGHPQENHYANHSDDGSLEHQKTADPNNVPFQNQDCSLHESPAFHRHAEATTAELFYDLFFVANLTTFTANLAINDRDSLSAYVGFFCLLWLTWYQVSLYDVRFSADSLFERCAKAIHFGVMVGFAVIGASWKPGQDIYDFKTYKAFGLILMVSRLTLAAQYGVTLFYTRKYKKTMFPLGLVIAFTLLAAILYGSLIAVFPTLKLDPEYPAEYGVVLPEKTNIYIAWYVIGISETILTVLVSCFMRVISFKGTHMVQRMSLLTLIILGEGIIVICKGISLIVKNEYLFTGPIIGQIIASVLIIYFLYMLYFDRIQEEHFGTIKQQLWSFLHFPLHLTLVLVLQGVSVLILWLQAIRSFFNFGDAIVLVIGDWSNGVYNGDVDAYLIDLNATCYNYVFDFIPKGVDASKEKEALATNLVKLYDNISFNDGTNATAAENAEAAFYGILTSTSKSLFDSLYISLPKKVADKVKTYNIDQLTGKYVDVVELVFLYVYVAGGITLLIMTALGFFSLPASQRKVSSYIRLGFNAAVGIGMCLVSIIKTNEVHEQNYLISAWMIPTLCILLFLCVVANHIRLPFKSKAH
;
A
#
# COMPACT_ATOMS: atom_id res chain seq x y z
N MET A 1 42.32 -32.48 31.14
CA MET A 1 41.18 -32.56 32.07
C MET A 1 41.22 -31.32 32.93
N GLY A 2 40.19 -30.49 32.85
CA GLY A 2 40.11 -29.20 33.53
C GLY A 2 39.03 -28.37 32.84
N HIS A 3 37.78 -28.56 33.28
CA HIS A 3 36.63 -27.74 32.88
C HIS A 3 36.69 -26.41 33.65
N GLU A 4 36.60 -25.29 32.94
CA GLU A 4 36.17 -24.02 33.50
C GLU A 4 34.80 -23.69 32.89
N GLU A 5 33.77 -23.78 33.74
CA GLU A 5 32.42 -23.32 33.46
C GLU A 5 32.39 -21.78 33.57
N HIS A 6 32.13 -21.11 32.46
CA HIS A 6 31.70 -19.72 32.47
C HIS A 6 30.22 -19.66 32.86
N GLY A 7 29.95 -19.18 34.08
CA GLY A 7 28.62 -18.93 34.60
C GLY A 7 27.88 -17.87 33.78
N HIS A 8 26.81 -18.29 33.10
CA HIS A 8 25.74 -17.41 32.67
C HIS A 8 25.00 -16.92 33.92
N GLY A 9 25.22 -15.66 34.31
CA GLY A 9 24.40 -14.98 35.31
C GLY A 9 22.97 -14.89 34.82
N GLY A 10 22.09 -15.68 35.43
CA GLY A 10 20.66 -15.71 35.14
C GLY A 10 20.03 -14.35 35.41
N HIS A 11 19.45 -13.75 34.37
CA HIS A 11 18.27 -12.93 34.56
C HIS A 11 17.18 -13.86 35.08
N GLU A 12 16.89 -13.81 36.38
CA GLU A 12 15.65 -14.38 36.91
C GLU A 12 14.47 -13.72 36.18
N GLU A 13 13.88 -14.46 35.24
CA GLU A 13 12.61 -14.09 34.62
C GLU A 13 11.55 -14.05 35.73
N LYS A 14 11.22 -12.83 36.19
CA LYS A 14 10.07 -12.63 37.07
C LYS A 14 8.84 -13.26 36.39
N PRO A 15 8.03 -14.05 37.11
CA PRO A 15 6.83 -14.64 36.53
C PRO A 15 5.92 -13.53 35.98
N LEU A 16 5.43 -13.72 34.75
CA LEU A 16 4.56 -12.76 34.05
C LEU A 16 3.34 -12.42 34.93
N GLY A 17 3.23 -11.15 35.30
CA GLY A 17 2.07 -10.65 36.02
C GLY A 17 0.81 -10.62 35.15
N LEU A 18 -0.35 -10.78 35.79
CA LEU A 18 -1.67 -10.63 35.14
C LEU A 18 -1.83 -9.24 34.50
N PHE A 19 -1.33 -8.21 35.18
CA PHE A 19 -1.27 -6.84 34.72
C PHE A 19 0.10 -6.24 35.06
N ALA A 20 0.65 -5.40 34.18
CA ALA A 20 1.90 -4.67 34.42
C ALA A 20 1.64 -3.17 34.46
N SER A 21 2.39 -2.48 35.32
CA SER A 21 2.35 -1.02 35.39
C SER A 21 3.11 -0.43 34.21
N PRO A 22 2.52 0.51 33.44
CA PRO A 22 3.22 1.23 32.39
C PRO A 22 4.14 2.34 32.94
N LEU A 23 4.20 2.53 34.26
CA LEU A 23 5.00 3.55 34.94
C LEU A 23 6.36 3.02 35.38
N ASN A 24 7.40 3.83 35.21
CA ASN A 24 8.71 3.63 35.84
C ASN A 24 8.56 3.68 37.36
N LYS A 25 9.20 2.75 38.08
CA LYS A 25 9.25 2.78 39.54
C LYS A 25 10.16 3.91 40.00
N PRO A 26 9.74 4.78 40.94
CA PRO A 26 10.66 5.74 41.56
C PRO A 26 11.67 4.98 42.43
N GLY A 27 12.94 5.02 42.02
CA GLY A 27 14.08 4.45 42.75
C GLY A 27 14.52 3.07 42.25
N HIS A 28 15.38 3.04 41.23
CA HIS A 28 16.46 2.06 41.01
C HIS A 28 17.20 2.42 39.71
N ASP A 29 17.95 3.53 39.73
CA ASP A 29 19.12 3.66 38.85
C ASP A 29 20.27 2.93 39.56
N HIS A 30 20.46 1.65 39.24
CA HIS A 30 21.76 1.01 39.42
C HIS A 30 22.43 0.94 38.06
N GLY A 31 23.57 1.61 37.98
CA GLY A 31 24.23 1.99 36.75
C GLY A 31 24.58 0.82 35.83
N GLN A 32 24.27 1.02 34.55
CA GLN A 32 25.08 0.57 33.43
C GLN A 32 25.08 1.68 32.38
N GLY A 33 25.91 2.69 32.63
CA GLY A 33 26.32 3.65 31.62
C GLY A 33 27.81 3.44 31.34
N HIS A 34 28.13 2.93 30.14
CA HIS A 34 29.48 3.06 29.60
C HIS A 34 29.89 4.54 29.60
N PRO A 35 31.07 4.91 30.12
CA PRO A 35 31.50 6.30 30.08
C PRO A 35 31.86 6.69 28.64
N GLN A 36 31.07 7.57 28.04
CA GLN A 36 31.54 8.34 26.88
C GLN A 36 32.58 9.35 27.38
N GLU A 37 33.83 9.14 26.96
CA GLU A 37 34.93 10.08 27.12
C GLU A 37 34.58 11.41 26.45
N ASN A 38 34.34 12.44 27.25
CA ASN A 38 34.37 13.82 26.79
C ASN A 38 35.82 14.32 26.81
N HIS A 39 36.46 14.30 25.64
CA HIS A 39 37.69 15.05 25.40
C HIS A 39 37.40 16.56 25.48
N TYR A 40 37.77 17.17 26.60
CA TYR A 40 37.95 18.63 26.68
C TYR A 40 39.31 18.99 26.08
N ALA A 41 39.29 19.71 24.96
CA ALA A 41 40.45 20.40 24.44
C ALA A 41 40.58 21.77 25.13
N ASN A 42 41.76 22.01 25.69
CA ASN A 42 42.21 23.29 26.23
C ASN A 42 42.14 24.39 25.17
N HIS A 43 41.54 25.53 25.51
CA HIS A 43 42.02 26.82 25.04
C HIS A 43 41.82 27.87 26.13
N SER A 44 42.96 28.36 26.61
CA SER A 44 43.14 29.58 27.40
C SER A 44 42.74 30.79 26.58
N ASP A 45 41.93 31.69 27.15
CA ASP A 45 42.25 33.12 27.08
C ASP A 45 41.56 33.93 28.17
N ASP A 46 42.29 34.97 28.56
CA ASP A 46 42.19 35.89 29.68
C ASP A 46 41.04 36.91 29.53
N GLY A 47 40.53 37.45 30.65
CA GLY A 47 39.62 38.61 30.59
C GLY A 47 38.60 38.80 31.71
N SER A 48 39.03 39.53 32.75
CA SER A 48 38.24 40.47 33.58
C SER A 48 37.10 39.97 34.49
N LEU A 49 37.46 39.93 35.77
CA LEU A 49 36.67 40.30 36.95
C LEU A 49 35.74 41.51 36.72
N GLU A 50 34.46 41.42 37.09
CA GLU A 50 33.81 42.32 38.07
C GLU A 50 32.31 42.00 38.24
N HIS A 51 31.82 42.19 39.47
CA HIS A 51 30.44 42.04 39.99
C HIS A 51 29.94 40.60 40.19
N GLN A 52 29.47 40.16 41.35
CA GLN A 52 29.11 40.84 42.59
C GLN A 52 29.03 39.78 43.70
N LYS A 53 29.76 40.02 44.79
CA LYS A 53 29.50 39.43 46.10
C LYS A 53 28.13 39.89 46.57
N THR A 54 27.21 38.95 46.79
CA THR A 54 26.36 38.80 47.99
C THR A 54 25.44 37.60 47.76
N ALA A 55 25.91 36.39 48.09
CA ALA A 55 25.04 35.23 48.25
C ALA A 55 25.12 34.79 49.71
N ASP A 56 23.99 34.90 50.40
CA ASP A 56 23.73 34.39 51.73
C ASP A 56 24.08 32.88 51.79
N PRO A 57 24.95 32.41 52.70
CA PRO A 57 25.32 30.99 52.78
C PRO A 57 24.15 30.07 53.18
N ASN A 58 23.00 30.63 53.60
CA ASN A 58 21.87 29.85 54.09
C ASN A 58 20.77 29.60 53.05
N ASN A 59 20.89 30.09 51.82
CA ASN A 59 19.87 29.85 50.81
C ASN A 59 20.48 29.44 49.47
N VAL A 60 20.91 28.18 49.41
CA VAL A 60 21.12 27.48 48.16
C VAL A 60 19.72 27.23 47.57
N PRO A 61 19.36 27.75 46.38
CA PRO A 61 18.13 27.34 45.74
C PRO A 61 18.31 25.89 45.32
N PHE A 62 17.82 24.99 46.16
CA PHE A 62 17.68 23.59 45.83
C PHE A 62 16.59 23.50 44.75
N GLN A 63 16.99 23.67 43.49
CA GLN A 63 16.11 23.41 42.36
C GLN A 63 15.96 21.89 42.24
N ASN A 64 15.13 21.32 43.12
CA ASN A 64 14.74 19.91 43.13
C ASN A 64 14.16 19.54 41.75
N GLN A 65 14.94 18.86 40.91
CA GLN A 65 14.40 18.11 39.76
C GLN A 65 13.39 17.04 40.24
N ASP A 66 13.47 16.62 41.50
CA ASP A 66 12.55 15.70 42.16
C ASP A 66 11.09 16.19 42.22
N CYS A 67 10.84 17.51 42.33
CA CYS A 67 9.47 18.03 42.34
C CYS A 67 8.76 17.87 40.99
N SER A 68 9.52 17.83 39.88
CA SER A 68 8.96 17.61 38.53
C SER A 68 8.55 16.16 38.27
N LEU A 69 9.26 15.20 38.88
CA LEU A 69 8.93 13.77 38.84
C LEU A 69 7.64 13.45 39.63
N HIS A 70 7.31 14.24 40.65
CA HIS A 70 6.09 14.08 41.43
C HIS A 70 4.81 14.56 40.72
N GLU A 71 4.91 15.45 39.72
CA GLU A 71 3.73 16.03 39.06
C GLU A 71 3.32 15.33 37.76
N SER A 72 4.20 14.54 37.13
CA SER A 72 3.90 13.84 35.87
C SER A 72 4.41 12.39 35.88
N PRO A 73 3.59 11.40 35.45
CA PRO A 73 4.02 10.01 35.38
C PRO A 73 5.14 9.83 34.34
N ALA A 74 6.23 9.19 34.74
CA ALA A 74 7.24 8.67 33.81
C ALA A 74 6.80 7.29 33.32
N PHE A 75 6.39 7.19 32.05
CA PHE A 75 6.05 5.90 31.42
C PHE A 75 7.31 5.15 30.99
N HIS A 76 7.25 3.81 30.96
CA HIS A 76 8.25 3.00 30.29
C HIS A 76 8.29 3.40 28.82
N ARG A 77 9.44 3.90 28.37
CA ARG A 77 9.68 4.24 26.97
C ARG A 77 10.69 3.24 26.44
N HIS A 78 10.31 2.50 25.43
CA HIS A 78 11.24 1.68 24.68
C HIS A 78 11.99 2.58 23.69
N ALA A 79 13.31 2.47 23.67
CA ALA A 79 14.15 3.17 22.70
C ALA A 79 13.95 2.59 21.30
N GLU A 80 13.55 1.31 21.22
CA GLU A 80 13.37 0.57 19.98
C GLU A 80 12.01 -0.13 19.93
N ALA A 81 11.53 -0.40 18.70
CA ALA A 81 10.34 -1.21 18.47
C ALA A 81 10.49 -2.62 19.03
N THR A 82 9.47 -3.07 19.78
CA THR A 82 9.43 -4.42 20.32
C THR A 82 9.13 -5.44 19.22
N THR A 83 9.55 -6.69 19.42
CA THR A 83 9.28 -7.79 18.47
C THR A 83 7.77 -8.01 18.25
N ALA A 84 6.95 -7.81 19.28
CA ALA A 84 5.49 -7.92 19.18
C ALA A 84 4.85 -6.81 18.33
N GLU A 85 5.39 -5.58 18.38
CA GLU A 85 4.95 -4.49 17.52
C GLU A 85 5.31 -4.76 16.05
N LEU A 86 6.55 -5.19 15.78
CA LEU A 86 6.97 -5.58 14.43
C LEU A 86 6.13 -6.75 13.88
N PHE A 87 5.80 -7.72 14.74
CA PHE A 87 4.93 -8.83 14.38
C PHE A 87 3.51 -8.38 14.01
N TYR A 88 2.96 -7.35 14.66
CA TYR A 88 1.69 -6.75 14.26
C TYR A 88 1.77 -6.06 12.89
N ASP A 89 2.87 -5.36 12.61
CA ASP A 89 3.10 -4.70 11.33
C ASP A 89 3.19 -5.71 10.17
N LEU A 90 3.69 -6.93 10.42
CA LEU A 90 3.66 -8.05 9.47
C LEU A 90 2.23 -8.50 9.12
N PHE A 91 1.30 -8.54 10.10
CA PHE A 91 -0.12 -8.83 9.82
C PHE A 91 -0.77 -7.73 8.98
N PHE A 92 -0.41 -6.46 9.20
CA PHE A 92 -0.86 -5.36 8.36
C PHE A 92 -0.43 -5.57 6.90
N VAL A 93 0.82 -5.94 6.65
CA VAL A 93 1.30 -6.16 5.27
C VAL A 93 0.74 -7.44 4.67
N ALA A 94 0.58 -8.52 5.42
CA ALA A 94 -0.07 -9.74 4.92
C ALA A 94 -1.49 -9.47 4.41
N ASN A 95 -2.25 -8.61 5.11
CA ASN A 95 -3.55 -8.13 4.64
C ASN A 95 -3.46 -7.44 3.28
N LEU A 96 -2.48 -6.56 3.13
CA LEU A 96 -2.24 -5.84 1.90
C LEU A 96 -1.89 -6.80 0.75
N THR A 97 -1.03 -7.79 1.00
CA THR A 97 -0.67 -8.82 0.01
C THR A 97 -1.89 -9.61 -0.46
N THR A 98 -2.72 -10.09 0.47
CA THR A 98 -3.93 -10.87 0.14
C THR A 98 -4.92 -10.02 -0.62
N PHE A 99 -5.14 -8.78 -0.18
CA PHE A 99 -6.09 -7.89 -0.82
C PHE A 99 -5.64 -7.49 -2.24
N THR A 100 -4.35 -7.20 -2.42
CA THR A 100 -3.75 -6.88 -3.71
C THR A 100 -3.81 -8.06 -4.70
N ALA A 101 -3.72 -9.29 -4.21
CA ALA A 101 -3.88 -10.49 -5.03
C ALA A 101 -5.35 -10.76 -5.43
N ASN A 102 -6.32 -10.26 -4.66
CA ASN A 102 -7.74 -10.52 -4.88
C ASN A 102 -8.46 -9.40 -5.66
N LEU A 103 -7.99 -8.15 -5.55
CA LEU A 103 -8.60 -7.00 -6.21
C LEU A 103 -7.67 -6.44 -7.30
N ALA A 104 -7.93 -6.82 -8.55
CA ALA A 104 -7.32 -6.17 -9.70
C ALA A 104 -7.87 -4.74 -9.85
N ILE A 105 -6.98 -3.75 -9.95
CA ILE A 105 -7.33 -2.35 -10.19
C ILE A 105 -7.52 -2.17 -11.70
N ASN A 106 -8.76 -2.30 -12.17
CA ASN A 106 -9.09 -2.23 -13.60
C ASN A 106 -10.14 -1.16 -13.95
N ASP A 107 -10.71 -0.49 -12.96
CA ASP A 107 -11.63 0.62 -13.14
C ASP A 107 -11.53 1.61 -11.97
N ARG A 108 -12.19 2.75 -12.11
CA ARG A 108 -12.19 3.78 -11.06
C ARG A 108 -12.82 3.28 -9.76
N ASP A 109 -13.82 2.41 -9.87
CA ASP A 109 -14.50 1.85 -8.71
C ASP A 109 -13.56 0.90 -7.93
N SER A 110 -12.83 0.00 -8.60
CA SER A 110 -11.81 -0.85 -7.96
C SER A 110 -10.63 -0.05 -7.40
N LEU A 111 -10.18 1.01 -8.07
CA LEU A 111 -9.17 1.92 -7.51
C LEU A 111 -9.67 2.58 -6.22
N SER A 112 -10.91 3.08 -6.23
CA SER A 112 -11.51 3.70 -5.04
C SER A 112 -11.72 2.69 -3.90
N ALA A 113 -12.10 1.46 -4.25
CA ALA A 113 -12.22 0.35 -3.31
C ALA A 113 -10.86 0.01 -2.69
N TYR A 114 -9.79 0.04 -3.50
CA TYR A 114 -8.44 -0.23 -3.04
C TYR A 114 -7.96 0.82 -2.04
N VAL A 115 -8.07 2.10 -2.41
CA VAL A 115 -7.75 3.24 -1.53
C VAL A 115 -8.59 3.19 -0.24
N GLY A 116 -9.88 2.86 -0.36
CA GLY A 116 -10.78 2.73 0.76
C GLY A 116 -10.38 1.60 1.72
N PHE A 117 -10.05 0.42 1.21
CA PHE A 117 -9.61 -0.68 2.07
C PHE A 117 -8.31 -0.34 2.80
N PHE A 118 -7.32 0.19 2.06
CA PHE A 118 -6.05 0.64 2.64
C PHE A 118 -6.26 1.68 3.75
N CYS A 119 -7.18 2.64 3.55
CA CYS A 119 -7.50 3.67 4.53
C CYS A 119 -8.01 3.07 5.85
N LEU A 120 -8.95 2.13 5.81
CA LEU A 120 -9.49 1.50 7.02
C LEU A 120 -8.45 0.63 7.74
N LEU A 121 -7.64 -0.08 6.96
CA LEU A 121 -6.55 -0.90 7.47
C LEU A 121 -5.50 -0.01 8.18
N TRP A 122 -5.06 1.06 7.52
CA TRP A 122 -4.05 1.99 8.04
C TRP A 122 -4.55 2.74 9.28
N LEU A 123 -5.77 3.28 9.26
CA LEU A 123 -6.33 3.99 10.42
C LEU A 123 -6.47 3.07 11.64
N THR A 124 -6.86 1.80 11.42
CA THR A 124 -6.96 0.81 12.50
C THR A 124 -5.59 0.45 13.07
N TRP A 125 -4.62 0.16 12.19
CA TRP A 125 -3.24 -0.06 12.58
C TRP A 125 -2.66 1.13 13.35
N TYR A 126 -2.91 2.35 12.87
CA TYR A 126 -2.38 3.57 13.45
C TYR A 126 -2.88 3.78 14.89
N GLN A 127 -4.16 3.56 15.17
CA GLN A 127 -4.70 3.70 16.53
C GLN A 127 -4.08 2.74 17.53
N VAL A 128 -3.94 1.47 17.17
CA VAL A 128 -3.24 0.47 17.99
C VAL A 128 -1.78 0.88 18.17
N SER A 129 -1.16 1.38 17.11
CA SER A 129 0.24 1.81 17.14
C SER A 129 0.51 2.98 18.07
N LEU A 130 -0.41 3.96 18.10
CA LEU A 130 -0.33 5.10 19.01
C LEU A 130 -0.45 4.67 20.48
N TYR A 131 -1.22 3.63 20.78
CA TYR A 131 -1.29 3.07 22.14
C TYR A 131 0.03 2.39 22.50
N ASP A 132 0.51 1.48 21.65
CA ASP A 132 1.66 0.63 21.94
C ASP A 132 2.90 1.45 22.29
N VAL A 133 3.20 2.45 21.45
CA VAL A 133 4.37 3.30 21.55
C VAL A 133 4.38 4.16 22.83
N ARG A 134 3.21 4.35 23.46
CA ARG A 134 3.07 5.18 24.67
C ARG A 134 2.95 4.38 25.96
N PHE A 135 2.26 3.25 25.91
CA PHE A 135 1.70 2.61 27.10
C PHE A 135 1.85 1.09 27.14
N SER A 136 2.41 0.46 26.10
CA SER A 136 2.57 -1.00 26.12
C SER A 136 3.50 -1.40 27.27
N ALA A 137 3.05 -2.34 28.08
CA ALA A 137 3.82 -2.95 29.16
C ALA A 137 3.53 -4.45 29.16
N ASP A 138 4.58 -5.27 29.07
CA ASP A 138 4.42 -6.71 28.90
C ASP A 138 3.69 -7.32 30.10
N SER A 139 2.54 -7.94 29.82
CA SER A 139 1.66 -8.58 30.79
C SER A 139 0.74 -9.56 30.09
N LEU A 140 0.12 -10.47 30.84
CA LEU A 140 -0.82 -11.43 30.27
C LEU A 140 -1.99 -10.72 29.56
N PHE A 141 -2.57 -9.69 30.20
CA PHE A 141 -3.65 -8.90 29.60
C PHE A 141 -3.22 -8.26 28.27
N GLU A 142 -2.04 -7.62 28.23
CA GLU A 142 -1.53 -6.98 27.02
C GLU A 142 -1.31 -8.02 25.90
N ARG A 143 -0.77 -9.20 26.21
CA ARG A 143 -0.62 -10.30 25.24
C ARG A 143 -1.95 -10.81 24.70
N CYS A 144 -2.98 -10.92 25.56
CA CYS A 144 -4.33 -11.26 25.13
C CYS A 144 -4.93 -10.17 24.23
N ALA A 145 -4.75 -8.89 24.57
CA ALA A 145 -5.22 -7.77 23.75
C ALA A 145 -4.53 -7.77 22.38
N LYS A 146 -3.23 -8.04 22.33
CA LYS A 146 -2.47 -8.22 21.07
C LYS A 146 -3.00 -9.39 20.23
N ALA A 147 -3.33 -10.53 20.85
CA ALA A 147 -3.94 -11.65 20.14
C ALA A 147 -5.28 -11.26 19.50
N ILE A 148 -6.10 -10.46 20.20
CA ILE A 148 -7.35 -9.91 19.62
C ILE A 148 -7.03 -8.98 18.44
N HIS A 149 -6.03 -8.12 18.54
CA HIS A 149 -5.61 -7.25 17.44
C HIS A 149 -5.11 -8.05 16.22
N PHE A 150 -4.42 -9.18 16.42
CA PHE A 150 -4.08 -10.11 15.32
C PHE A 150 -5.34 -10.71 14.69
N GLY A 151 -6.31 -11.12 15.51
CA GLY A 151 -7.61 -11.61 15.04
C GLY A 151 -8.38 -10.57 14.22
N VAL A 152 -8.36 -9.30 14.65
CA VAL A 152 -8.91 -8.16 13.88
C VAL A 152 -8.23 -8.06 12.52
N MET A 153 -6.90 -8.12 12.47
CA MET A 153 -6.15 -8.09 11.21
C MET A 153 -6.49 -9.28 10.31
N VAL A 154 -6.63 -10.50 10.82
CA VAL A 154 -7.10 -11.63 10.00
C VAL A 154 -8.53 -11.38 9.49
N GLY A 155 -9.39 -10.76 10.30
CA GLY A 155 -10.74 -10.36 9.90
C GLY A 155 -10.75 -9.41 8.70
N PHE A 156 -9.82 -8.45 8.63
CA PHE A 156 -9.63 -7.59 7.46
C PHE A 156 -9.33 -8.41 6.20
N ALA A 157 -8.48 -9.44 6.28
CA ALA A 157 -8.06 -10.23 5.12
C ALA A 157 -9.24 -11.03 4.54
N VAL A 158 -10.05 -11.62 5.43
CA VAL A 158 -11.26 -12.35 5.06
C VAL A 158 -12.27 -11.43 4.36
N ILE A 159 -12.45 -10.22 4.89
CA ILE A 159 -13.42 -9.26 4.35
C ILE A 159 -12.93 -8.63 3.04
N GLY A 160 -11.62 -8.47 2.90
CA GLY A 160 -10.97 -7.95 1.69
C GLY A 160 -11.36 -8.72 0.42
N ALA A 161 -11.59 -10.03 0.49
CA ALA A 161 -12.00 -10.84 -0.67
C ALA A 161 -13.37 -10.46 -1.25
N SER A 162 -14.28 -9.93 -0.42
CA SER A 162 -15.63 -9.53 -0.80
C SER A 162 -15.83 -8.01 -0.80
N TRP A 163 -14.74 -7.26 -0.66
CA TRP A 163 -14.77 -5.81 -0.53
C TRP A 163 -15.08 -5.12 -1.87
N LYS A 164 -16.30 -4.57 -1.98
CA LYS A 164 -16.80 -3.87 -3.18
C LYS A 164 -17.68 -2.68 -2.79
N PRO A 165 -17.10 -1.63 -2.19
CA PRO A 165 -17.87 -0.49 -1.69
C PRO A 165 -18.61 0.21 -2.82
N GLY A 166 -19.84 0.64 -2.54
CA GLY A 166 -20.65 1.41 -3.50
C GLY A 166 -21.17 0.65 -4.72
N GLN A 167 -20.95 -0.67 -4.77
CA GLN A 167 -21.48 -1.56 -5.81
C GLN A 167 -22.77 -2.26 -5.37
N ASP A 168 -23.44 -2.88 -6.33
CA ASP A 168 -24.64 -3.67 -6.16
C ASP A 168 -24.31 -4.98 -5.43
N ILE A 169 -24.85 -5.14 -4.22
CA ILE A 169 -24.53 -6.29 -3.35
C ILE A 169 -25.83 -7.01 -2.98
N TYR A 170 -25.81 -8.33 -3.09
CA TYR A 170 -26.94 -9.20 -2.73
C TYR A 170 -27.07 -9.37 -1.21
N ASP A 171 -25.94 -9.50 -0.49
CA ASP A 171 -25.94 -9.74 0.95
C ASP A 171 -24.88 -8.88 1.67
N PHE A 172 -25.33 -8.09 2.66
CA PHE A 172 -24.48 -7.22 3.48
C PHE A 172 -23.90 -7.92 4.73
N LYS A 173 -24.01 -9.24 4.87
CA LYS A 173 -23.40 -10.00 5.98
C LYS A 173 -21.92 -9.67 6.20
N THR A 174 -21.13 -9.61 5.13
CA THR A 174 -19.70 -9.27 5.22
C THR A 174 -19.48 -7.86 5.78
N TYR A 175 -20.31 -6.90 5.38
CA TYR A 175 -20.24 -5.51 5.86
C TYR A 175 -20.63 -5.42 7.34
N LYS A 176 -21.67 -6.15 7.76
CA LYS A 176 -22.08 -6.26 9.16
C LYS A 176 -20.98 -6.89 10.03
N ALA A 177 -20.36 -7.97 9.54
CA ALA A 177 -19.21 -8.58 10.21
C ALA A 177 -18.03 -7.61 10.33
N PHE A 178 -17.79 -6.78 9.31
CA PHE A 178 -16.74 -5.77 9.37
C PHE A 178 -16.98 -4.71 10.46
N GLY A 179 -18.21 -4.20 10.57
CA GLY A 179 -18.59 -3.30 11.66
C GLY A 179 -18.35 -3.90 13.04
N LEU A 180 -18.64 -5.18 13.21
CA LEU A 180 -18.37 -5.92 14.46
C LEU A 180 -16.86 -6.04 14.73
N ILE A 181 -16.05 -6.36 13.72
CA ILE A 181 -14.59 -6.45 13.85
C ILE A 181 -13.99 -5.10 14.26
N LEU A 182 -14.44 -3.99 13.65
CA LEU A 182 -14.02 -2.64 14.02
C LEU A 182 -14.46 -2.27 15.44
N MET A 183 -15.68 -2.65 15.85
CA MET A 183 -16.16 -2.47 17.22
C MET A 183 -15.28 -3.24 18.23
N VAL A 184 -14.98 -4.51 17.97
CA VAL A 184 -14.11 -5.33 18.85
C VAL A 184 -12.71 -4.70 18.96
N SER A 185 -12.14 -4.24 17.84
CA SER A 185 -10.85 -3.52 17.84
C SER A 185 -10.86 -2.33 18.81
N ARG A 186 -11.92 -1.51 18.78
CA ARG A 186 -12.04 -0.32 19.64
C ARG A 186 -12.37 -0.64 21.09
N LEU A 187 -13.17 -1.68 21.35
CA LEU A 187 -13.41 -2.14 22.72
C LEU A 187 -12.12 -2.65 23.38
N THR A 188 -11.31 -3.43 22.65
CA THR A 188 -10.00 -3.89 23.14
C THR A 188 -9.08 -2.71 23.43
N LEU A 189 -9.03 -1.73 22.53
CA LEU A 189 -8.20 -0.53 22.71
C LEU A 189 -8.68 0.33 23.90
N ALA A 190 -10.00 0.47 24.09
CA ALA A 190 -10.57 1.16 25.23
C ALA A 190 -10.26 0.44 26.56
N ALA A 191 -10.28 -0.90 26.58
CA ALA A 191 -9.88 -1.69 27.73
C ALA A 191 -8.39 -1.50 28.07
N GLN A 192 -7.53 -1.50 27.05
CA GLN A 192 -6.10 -1.21 27.14
C GLN A 192 -5.83 0.17 27.77
N TYR A 193 -6.40 1.24 27.20
CA TYR A 193 -6.31 2.58 27.80
C TYR A 193 -6.93 2.63 29.21
N GLY A 194 -7.97 1.83 29.49
CA GLY A 194 -8.60 1.73 30.80
C GLY A 194 -7.67 1.14 31.88
N VAL A 195 -6.90 0.11 31.54
CA VAL A 195 -5.86 -0.45 32.42
C VAL A 195 -4.75 0.59 32.66
N THR A 196 -4.30 1.30 31.61
CA THR A 196 -3.35 2.41 31.76
C THR A 196 -3.90 3.50 32.69
N LEU A 197 -5.19 3.83 32.55
CA LEU A 197 -5.84 4.82 33.41
C LEU A 197 -5.87 4.35 34.86
N PHE A 198 -6.14 3.07 35.12
CA PHE A 198 -6.13 2.48 36.46
C PHE A 198 -4.80 2.70 37.18
N TYR A 199 -3.67 2.45 36.51
CA TYR A 199 -2.33 2.66 37.09
C TYR A 199 -1.95 4.14 37.22
N THR A 200 -2.52 5.01 36.40
CA THR A 200 -2.22 6.46 36.41
C THR A 200 -3.20 7.29 37.23
N ARG A 201 -4.17 6.68 37.93
CA ARG A 201 -5.20 7.39 38.74
C ARG A 201 -4.63 8.35 39.79
N LYS A 202 -3.39 8.13 40.24
CA LYS A 202 -2.73 9.02 41.20
C LYS A 202 -2.35 10.38 40.59
N TYR A 203 -2.21 10.46 39.26
CA TYR A 203 -1.77 11.65 38.53
C TYR A 203 -2.97 12.36 37.89
N LYS A 204 -3.58 13.30 38.62
CA LYS A 204 -4.79 14.04 38.18
C LYS A 204 -4.62 14.76 36.83
N LYS A 205 -3.40 15.22 36.51
CA LYS A 205 -3.07 15.89 35.23
C LYS A 205 -3.14 14.94 34.02
N THR A 206 -2.96 13.63 34.21
CA THR A 206 -2.98 12.62 33.13
C THR A 206 -4.37 11.99 32.95
N MET A 207 -5.17 11.94 34.01
CA MET A 207 -6.49 11.31 33.99
C MET A 207 -7.45 11.94 32.96
N PHE A 208 -7.47 13.27 32.88
CA PHE A 208 -8.37 13.98 31.96
C PHE A 208 -8.08 13.66 30.48
N PRO A 209 -6.85 13.85 29.97
CA PRO A 209 -6.57 13.56 28.56
C PRO A 209 -6.68 12.06 28.23
N LEU A 210 -6.29 11.16 29.14
CA LEU A 210 -6.46 9.72 28.92
C LEU A 210 -7.94 9.29 28.93
N GLY A 211 -8.74 9.86 29.82
CA GLY A 211 -10.19 9.68 29.87
C GLY A 211 -10.90 10.16 28.61
N LEU A 212 -10.46 11.28 28.02
CA LEU A 212 -10.98 11.76 26.73
C LEU A 212 -10.69 10.78 25.59
N VAL A 213 -9.46 10.25 25.50
CA VAL A 213 -9.11 9.24 24.48
C VAL A 213 -9.95 7.98 24.64
N ILE A 214 -10.15 7.51 25.87
CA ILE A 214 -11.04 6.37 26.15
C ILE A 214 -12.47 6.67 25.70
N ALA A 215 -13.00 7.86 26.03
CA ALA A 215 -14.35 8.25 25.65
C ALA A 215 -14.54 8.28 24.13
N PHE A 216 -13.57 8.85 23.38
CA PHE A 216 -13.63 8.86 21.91
C PHE A 216 -13.50 7.46 21.31
N THR A 217 -12.65 6.61 21.87
CA THR A 217 -12.49 5.22 21.41
C THR A 217 -13.77 4.40 21.67
N LEU A 218 -14.41 4.58 22.83
CA LEU A 218 -15.70 3.95 23.14
C LEU A 218 -16.84 4.48 22.27
N LEU A 219 -16.86 5.78 22.00
CA LEU A 219 -17.82 6.38 21.06
C LEU A 219 -17.65 5.76 19.67
N ALA A 220 -16.42 5.64 19.18
CA ALA A 220 -16.14 4.97 17.92
C ALA A 220 -16.63 3.51 17.92
N ALA A 221 -16.40 2.76 19.02
CA ALA A 221 -16.89 1.39 19.16
C ALA A 221 -18.42 1.30 19.06
N ILE A 222 -19.15 2.19 19.74
CA ILE A 222 -20.61 2.26 19.70
C ILE A 222 -21.08 2.60 18.28
N LEU A 223 -20.45 3.57 17.62
CA LEU A 223 -20.81 3.96 16.27
C LEU A 223 -20.57 2.81 15.28
N TYR A 224 -19.43 2.12 15.35
CA TYR A 224 -19.17 0.93 14.53
C TYR A 224 -20.20 -0.18 14.76
N GLY A 225 -20.55 -0.45 16.03
CA GLY A 225 -21.58 -1.42 16.39
C GLY A 225 -22.98 -1.02 15.88
N SER A 226 -23.31 0.28 15.96
CA SER A 226 -24.61 0.78 15.51
C SER A 226 -24.82 0.59 14.00
N LEU A 227 -23.75 0.69 13.20
CA LEU A 227 -23.82 0.49 11.75
C LEU A 227 -24.33 -0.90 11.36
N ILE A 228 -24.14 -1.92 12.21
CA ILE A 228 -24.65 -3.28 11.99
C ILE A 228 -26.18 -3.27 11.81
N ALA A 229 -26.88 -2.45 12.60
CA ALA A 229 -28.33 -2.32 12.56
C ALA A 229 -28.82 -1.45 11.38
N VAL A 230 -27.98 -0.53 10.89
CA VAL A 230 -28.35 0.40 9.80
C VAL A 230 -28.15 -0.24 8.43
N PHE A 231 -27.21 -1.19 8.28
CA PHE A 231 -27.02 -1.88 6.99
C PHE A 231 -28.28 -2.64 6.56
N PRO A 232 -28.76 -2.47 5.30
CA PRO A 232 -29.97 -3.12 4.82
C PRO A 232 -29.95 -4.63 5.06
N THR A 233 -31.13 -5.16 5.38
CA THR A 233 -31.38 -6.60 5.33
C THR A 233 -31.72 -7.00 3.89
N LEU A 234 -31.58 -8.30 3.58
CA LEU A 234 -31.85 -8.87 2.26
C LEU A 234 -33.13 -8.30 1.65
N LYS A 235 -33.01 -7.70 0.45
CA LYS A 235 -34.15 -7.25 -0.33
C LYS A 235 -34.64 -8.39 -1.19
N LEU A 236 -35.84 -8.88 -0.91
CA LEU A 236 -36.49 -9.91 -1.71
C LEU A 236 -37.32 -9.25 -2.81
N ASP A 237 -37.33 -9.88 -3.98
CA ASP A 237 -38.21 -9.49 -5.07
C ASP A 237 -39.68 -9.64 -4.66
N PRO A 238 -40.50 -8.58 -4.73
CA PRO A 238 -41.92 -8.65 -4.37
C PRO A 238 -42.75 -9.55 -5.29
N GLU A 239 -42.25 -9.93 -6.47
CA GLU A 239 -42.95 -10.80 -7.42
C GLU A 239 -42.92 -12.28 -7.00
N TYR A 240 -41.94 -12.70 -6.19
CA TYR A 240 -41.76 -14.09 -5.78
C TYR A 240 -42.14 -14.32 -4.31
N PRO A 241 -42.80 -15.45 -3.97
CA PRO A 241 -43.07 -15.81 -2.57
C PRO A 241 -41.77 -15.88 -1.75
N ALA A 242 -41.81 -15.46 -0.48
CA ALA A 242 -40.63 -15.40 0.41
C ALA A 242 -39.89 -16.75 0.56
N GLU A 243 -40.55 -17.87 0.26
CA GLU A 243 -39.99 -19.22 0.28
C GLU A 243 -39.04 -19.51 -0.90
N TYR A 244 -39.27 -18.92 -2.07
CA TYR A 244 -38.40 -19.02 -3.25
C TYR A 244 -37.50 -17.79 -3.44
N GLY A 245 -37.46 -16.90 -2.44
CA GLY A 245 -37.05 -15.49 -2.52
C GLY A 245 -35.84 -15.22 -3.42
N VAL A 246 -36.09 -14.58 -4.56
CA VAL A 246 -35.05 -14.02 -5.41
C VAL A 246 -34.49 -12.77 -4.71
N VAL A 247 -33.20 -12.79 -4.38
CA VAL A 247 -32.53 -11.66 -3.72
C VAL A 247 -32.17 -10.62 -4.78
N LEU A 248 -32.68 -9.41 -4.60
CA LEU A 248 -32.33 -8.28 -5.45
C LEU A 248 -31.10 -7.57 -4.90
N PRO A 249 -30.17 -7.17 -5.77
CA PRO A 249 -29.02 -6.41 -5.31
C PRO A 249 -29.42 -4.98 -4.94
N GLU A 250 -28.83 -4.45 -3.88
CA GLU A 250 -29.06 -3.09 -3.40
C GLU A 250 -27.75 -2.31 -3.29
N LYS A 251 -27.79 -1.02 -3.62
CA LYS A 251 -26.67 -0.09 -3.49
C LYS A 251 -26.83 0.77 -2.25
N THR A 252 -25.78 0.83 -1.43
CA THR A 252 -25.80 1.54 -0.15
C THR A 252 -24.50 2.33 0.07
N ASN A 253 -24.61 3.58 0.54
CA ASN A 253 -23.48 4.47 0.85
C ASN A 253 -23.08 4.49 2.34
N ILE A 254 -23.67 3.62 3.17
CA ILE A 254 -23.45 3.56 4.62
C ILE A 254 -21.99 3.28 4.97
N TYR A 255 -21.26 2.55 4.10
CA TYR A 255 -19.84 2.26 4.28
C TYR A 255 -18.98 3.54 4.44
N ILE A 256 -19.45 4.71 3.95
CA ILE A 256 -18.77 5.99 4.13
C ILE A 256 -18.61 6.35 5.62
N ALA A 257 -19.56 5.94 6.46
CA ALA A 257 -19.52 6.20 7.90
C ALA A 257 -18.27 5.61 8.56
N TRP A 258 -17.76 4.47 8.10
CA TRP A 258 -16.54 3.88 8.66
C TRP A 258 -15.32 4.81 8.52
N TYR A 259 -15.18 5.47 7.37
CA TYR A 259 -14.10 6.43 7.15
C TYR A 259 -14.26 7.67 8.04
N VAL A 260 -15.48 8.20 8.14
CA VAL A 260 -15.76 9.38 8.95
C VAL A 260 -15.45 9.10 10.43
N ILE A 261 -15.83 7.92 10.93
CA ILE A 261 -15.52 7.50 12.30
C ILE A 261 -14.00 7.36 12.48
N GLY A 262 -13.30 6.62 11.61
CA GLY A 262 -11.86 6.39 11.76
C GLY A 262 -11.01 7.66 11.64
N ILE A 263 -11.36 8.57 10.71
CA ILE A 263 -10.67 9.86 10.54
C ILE A 263 -10.96 10.76 11.74
N SER A 264 -12.22 10.86 12.17
CA SER A 264 -12.58 11.72 13.30
C SER A 264 -11.92 11.27 14.61
N GLU A 265 -11.90 9.96 14.89
CA GLU A 265 -11.17 9.35 16.00
C GLU A 265 -9.67 9.71 15.95
N THR A 266 -9.07 9.60 14.77
CA THR A 266 -7.64 9.90 14.58
C THR A 266 -7.32 11.36 14.83
N ILE A 267 -8.11 12.27 14.27
CA ILE A 267 -7.95 13.70 14.49
C ILE A 267 -8.09 14.01 15.99
N LEU A 268 -9.11 13.48 16.66
CA LEU A 268 -9.33 13.71 18.09
C LEU A 268 -8.17 13.21 18.95
N THR A 269 -7.68 11.99 18.72
CA THR A 269 -6.53 11.43 19.46
C THR A 269 -5.25 12.23 19.24
N VAL A 270 -4.99 12.67 18.01
CA VAL A 270 -3.83 13.51 17.68
C VAL A 270 -3.94 14.90 18.30
N LEU A 271 -5.12 15.54 18.24
CA LEU A 271 -5.36 16.86 18.84
C LEU A 271 -5.16 16.82 20.36
N VAL A 272 -5.70 15.81 21.05
CA VAL A 272 -5.47 15.63 22.50
C VAL A 272 -3.98 15.51 22.79
N SER A 273 -3.25 14.75 21.98
CA SER A 273 -1.80 14.55 22.16
C SER A 273 -0.95 15.78 21.83
N CYS A 274 -1.46 16.69 20.98
CA CYS A 274 -0.81 17.97 20.65
C CYS A 274 -0.99 19.02 21.75
N PHE A 275 -2.19 19.17 22.29
CA PHE A 275 -2.48 20.15 23.34
C PHE A 275 -2.01 19.70 24.72
N MET A 276 -2.11 18.40 25.02
CA MET A 276 -1.85 17.86 26.36
C MET A 276 -0.48 17.18 26.40
N ARG A 277 0.57 17.98 26.64
CA ARG A 277 1.99 17.54 26.59
C ARG A 277 2.35 16.37 27.51
N VAL A 278 1.53 16.06 28.52
CA VAL A 278 1.74 14.93 29.44
C VAL A 278 1.66 13.58 28.72
N ILE A 279 0.95 13.51 27.60
CA ILE A 279 0.80 12.30 26.75
C ILE A 279 1.53 12.50 25.40
N SER A 280 2.57 13.34 25.38
CA SER A 280 3.32 13.64 24.16
C SER A 280 4.12 12.44 23.66
N PHE A 281 4.18 12.28 22.34
CA PHE A 281 5.04 11.30 21.64
C PHE A 281 6.53 11.67 21.61
N LYS A 282 6.93 12.77 22.27
CA LYS A 282 8.31 13.22 22.28
C LYS A 282 9.19 12.19 22.98
N GLY A 283 10.18 11.65 22.27
CA GLY A 283 11.12 10.63 22.77
C GLY A 283 10.55 9.22 22.85
N THR A 284 9.62 8.88 21.95
CA THR A 284 9.16 7.50 21.72
C THR A 284 9.67 7.00 20.36
N HIS A 285 9.68 5.68 20.15
CA HIS A 285 10.09 5.03 18.90
C HIS A 285 9.08 5.16 17.74
N MET A 286 8.20 6.17 17.76
CA MET A 286 7.20 6.41 16.69
C MET A 286 7.84 6.64 15.32
N VAL A 287 8.95 7.38 15.28
CA VAL A 287 9.70 7.66 14.05
C VAL A 287 10.27 6.38 13.45
N GLN A 288 10.83 5.53 14.32
CA GLN A 288 11.32 4.22 13.93
C GLN A 288 10.18 3.35 13.40
N ARG A 289 9.03 3.29 14.08
CA ARG A 289 7.89 2.46 13.65
C ARG A 289 7.33 2.86 12.29
N MET A 290 7.17 4.16 12.01
CA MET A 290 6.73 4.63 10.70
C MET A 290 7.72 4.29 9.59
N SER A 291 9.02 4.40 9.89
CA SER A 291 10.09 4.06 8.95
C SER A 291 10.19 2.55 8.72
N LEU A 292 10.01 1.74 9.76
CA LEU A 292 9.92 0.27 9.66
C LEU A 292 8.72 -0.14 8.81
N LEU A 293 7.53 0.43 9.05
CA LEU A 293 6.36 0.14 8.21
C LEU A 293 6.60 0.53 6.74
N THR A 294 7.25 1.67 6.48
CA THR A 294 7.66 2.06 5.11
C THR A 294 8.56 1.00 4.47
N LEU A 295 9.55 0.48 5.22
CA LEU A 295 10.44 -0.58 4.75
C LEU A 295 9.69 -1.86 4.42
N ILE A 296 8.75 -2.28 5.27
CA ILE A 296 7.94 -3.49 5.04
C ILE A 296 7.04 -3.30 3.81
N ILE A 297 6.47 -2.11 3.60
CA ILE A 297 5.67 -1.79 2.40
C ILE A 297 6.52 -1.83 1.13
N LEU A 298 7.75 -1.30 1.16
CA LEU A 298 8.69 -1.44 0.04
C LEU A 298 9.00 -2.93 -0.22
N GLY A 299 9.17 -3.73 0.84
CA GLY A 299 9.33 -5.18 0.77
C GLY A 299 8.16 -5.89 0.09
N GLU A 300 6.91 -5.52 0.40
CA GLU A 300 5.73 -6.04 -0.31
C GLU A 300 5.75 -5.66 -1.79
N GLY A 301 6.16 -4.44 -2.13
CA GLY A 301 6.35 -4.05 -3.54
C GLY A 301 7.33 -4.95 -4.29
N ILE A 302 8.42 -5.39 -3.65
CA ILE A 302 9.35 -6.35 -4.24
C ILE A 302 8.64 -7.67 -4.53
N ILE A 303 7.83 -8.18 -3.59
CA ILE A 303 7.07 -9.43 -3.77
C ILE A 303 6.10 -9.31 -4.94
N VAL A 304 5.36 -8.20 -5.04
CA VAL A 304 4.41 -7.93 -6.13
C VAL A 304 5.12 -7.91 -7.49
N ILE A 305 6.20 -7.16 -7.63
CA ILE A 305 6.97 -7.09 -8.90
C ILE A 305 7.56 -8.47 -9.24
N CYS A 306 8.12 -9.19 -8.27
CA CYS A 306 8.62 -10.54 -8.47
C CYS A 306 7.54 -11.52 -8.93
N LYS A 307 6.30 -11.39 -8.43
CA LYS A 307 5.17 -12.19 -8.93
C LYS A 307 4.86 -11.87 -10.40
N GLY A 308 4.87 -10.60 -10.79
CA GLY A 308 4.73 -10.18 -12.19
C GLY A 308 5.82 -10.75 -13.09
N ILE A 309 7.09 -10.67 -12.68
CA ILE A 309 8.22 -11.24 -13.41
C ILE A 309 8.12 -12.77 -13.48
N SER A 310 7.74 -13.42 -12.38
CA SER A 310 7.54 -14.87 -12.33
C SER A 310 6.49 -15.35 -13.33
N LEU A 311 5.45 -14.55 -13.56
CA LEU A 311 4.43 -14.82 -14.57
C LEU A 311 5.01 -14.82 -15.99
N ILE A 312 5.91 -13.88 -16.29
CA ILE A 312 6.58 -13.80 -17.59
C ILE A 312 7.52 -15.01 -17.80
N VAL A 313 8.32 -15.34 -16.78
CA VAL A 313 9.28 -16.47 -16.84
C VAL A 313 8.57 -17.81 -16.99
N LYS A 314 7.52 -18.07 -16.19
CA LYS A 314 6.83 -19.36 -16.16
C LYS A 314 6.11 -19.69 -17.46
N ASN A 315 5.75 -18.67 -18.23
CA ASN A 315 5.03 -18.80 -19.48
C ASN A 315 5.98 -18.80 -20.68
N GLU A 316 7.29 -19.03 -20.48
CA GLU A 316 8.31 -19.15 -21.52
C GLU A 316 8.32 -17.99 -22.55
N TYR A 317 7.83 -16.81 -22.16
CA TYR A 317 7.83 -15.65 -23.04
C TYR A 317 9.26 -15.22 -23.37
N LEU A 318 9.47 -14.76 -24.60
CA LEU A 318 10.77 -14.31 -25.07
C LEU A 318 11.24 -13.05 -24.31
N PHE A 319 12.41 -13.14 -23.66
CA PHE A 319 13.08 -12.00 -23.05
C PHE A 319 13.67 -11.06 -24.10
N THR A 320 12.85 -10.14 -24.61
CA THR A 320 13.32 -9.07 -25.49
C THR A 320 14.06 -7.99 -24.67
N GLY A 321 15.02 -7.29 -25.29
CA GLY A 321 15.77 -6.20 -24.65
C GLY A 321 14.89 -5.15 -23.94
N PRO A 322 13.75 -4.72 -24.54
CA PRO A 322 12.79 -3.83 -23.88
C PRO A 322 12.19 -4.37 -22.57
N ILE A 323 11.85 -5.66 -22.51
CA ILE A 323 11.32 -6.30 -21.29
C ILE A 323 12.39 -6.33 -20.21
N ILE A 324 13.61 -6.74 -20.56
CA ILE A 324 14.74 -6.76 -19.62
C ILE A 324 15.00 -5.35 -19.06
N GLY A 325 14.97 -4.32 -19.92
CA GLY A 325 15.13 -2.93 -19.51
C GLY A 325 14.05 -2.47 -18.53
N GLN A 326 12.78 -2.86 -18.74
CA GLN A 326 11.69 -2.55 -17.81
C GLN A 326 11.82 -3.28 -16.48
N ILE A 327 12.22 -4.56 -16.49
CA ILE A 327 12.46 -5.32 -15.27
C ILE A 327 13.56 -4.65 -14.44
N ILE A 328 14.68 -4.29 -15.05
CA ILE A 328 15.78 -3.58 -14.37
C ILE A 328 15.28 -2.23 -13.82
N ALA A 329 14.56 -1.45 -14.63
CA ALA A 329 14.02 -0.17 -14.20
C ALA A 329 13.05 -0.32 -13.02
N SER A 330 12.22 -1.37 -13.00
CA SER A 330 11.27 -1.63 -11.91
C SER A 330 11.95 -1.92 -10.58
N VAL A 331 13.03 -2.70 -10.59
CA VAL A 331 13.85 -2.98 -9.40
C VAL A 331 14.56 -1.71 -8.93
N LEU A 332 15.11 -0.92 -9.86
CA LEU A 332 15.76 0.34 -9.54
C LEU A 332 14.80 1.38 -8.96
N ILE A 333 13.53 1.43 -9.40
CA ILE A 333 12.51 2.30 -8.81
C ILE A 333 12.36 2.05 -7.31
N ILE A 334 12.26 0.78 -6.89
CA ILE A 334 12.17 0.44 -5.46
C ILE A 334 13.42 0.93 -4.71
N TYR A 335 14.60 0.67 -5.27
CA TYR A 335 15.86 1.06 -4.66
C TYR A 335 16.00 2.59 -4.54
N PHE A 336 15.58 3.34 -5.55
CA PHE A 336 15.61 4.80 -5.50
C PHE A 336 14.55 5.36 -4.54
N LEU A 337 13.36 4.76 -4.45
CA LEU A 337 12.37 5.13 -3.42
C LEU A 337 12.91 4.89 -2.01
N TYR A 338 13.60 3.76 -1.80
CA TYR A 338 14.30 3.46 -0.54
C TYR A 338 15.34 4.54 -0.22
N MET A 339 16.27 4.84 -1.14
CA MET A 339 17.30 5.86 -0.95
C MET A 339 16.71 7.24 -0.65
N LEU A 340 15.74 7.68 -1.46
CA LEU A 340 15.13 9.01 -1.32
C LEU A 340 14.41 9.19 0.03
N TYR A 341 13.86 8.11 0.58
CA TYR A 341 13.21 8.11 1.89
C TYR A 341 14.24 8.03 3.03
N PHE A 342 15.07 6.99 3.08
CA PHE A 342 15.93 6.70 4.23
C PHE A 342 17.15 7.62 4.34
N ASP A 343 17.74 8.08 3.24
CA ASP A 343 18.92 8.97 3.30
C ASP A 343 18.60 10.34 3.94
N ARG A 344 17.30 10.65 4.12
CA ARG A 344 16.82 11.93 4.67
C ARG A 344 16.23 11.84 6.06
N ILE A 345 16.01 10.65 6.60
CA ILE A 345 15.46 10.49 7.93
C ILE A 345 16.60 10.56 8.93
N GLN A 346 16.59 11.59 9.76
CA GLN A 346 17.45 11.70 10.92
C GLN A 346 16.60 11.43 12.17
N GLU A 347 17.09 10.58 13.06
CA GLU A 347 16.42 10.21 14.32
C GLU A 347 16.51 11.31 15.40
N GLU A 348 16.81 12.55 15.03
CA GLU A 348 16.87 13.65 15.98
C GLU A 348 15.47 13.98 16.53
N HIS A 349 15.44 14.35 17.82
CA HIS A 349 14.20 14.58 18.54
C HIS A 349 13.40 15.78 17.98
N PHE A 350 12.29 15.47 17.31
CA PHE A 350 11.33 16.45 16.81
C PHE A 350 10.58 17.17 17.95
N GLY A 351 10.07 18.37 17.67
CA GLY A 351 9.05 18.99 18.51
C GLY A 351 7.73 18.21 18.45
N THR A 352 6.94 18.21 19.54
CA THR A 352 5.72 17.41 19.68
C THR A 352 4.74 17.53 18.50
N ILE A 353 4.48 18.74 18.02
CA ILE A 353 3.52 18.99 16.92
C ILE A 353 4.10 18.51 15.58
N LYS A 354 5.39 18.77 15.33
CA LYS A 354 6.06 18.36 14.09
C LYS A 354 6.09 16.84 13.96
N GLN A 355 6.33 16.14 15.06
CA GLN A 355 6.32 14.67 15.09
C GLN A 355 4.95 14.09 14.75
N GLN A 356 3.86 14.72 15.22
CA GLN A 356 2.50 14.28 14.90
C GLN A 356 2.14 14.51 13.43
N LEU A 357 2.45 15.70 12.90
CA LEU A 357 2.22 15.99 11.48
C LEU A 357 3.07 15.07 10.60
N TRP A 358 4.32 14.85 10.96
CA TRP A 358 5.22 13.91 10.30
C TRP A 358 4.65 12.49 10.31
N SER A 359 4.15 12.01 11.45
CA SER A 359 3.54 10.68 11.58
C SER A 359 2.28 10.54 10.71
N PHE A 360 1.39 11.54 10.73
CA PHE A 360 0.17 11.50 9.91
C PHE A 360 0.46 11.59 8.41
N LEU A 361 1.51 12.32 8.01
CA LEU A 361 1.92 12.45 6.62
C LEU A 361 2.45 11.13 6.03
N HIS A 362 2.74 10.11 6.86
CA HIS A 362 3.02 8.75 6.37
C HIS A 362 1.79 8.04 5.82
N PHE A 363 0.57 8.42 6.21
CA PHE A 363 -0.65 7.84 5.63
C PHE A 363 -0.68 8.02 4.10
N PRO A 364 -0.66 9.25 3.56
CA PRO A 364 -0.68 9.42 2.12
C PRO A 364 0.61 8.92 1.48
N LEU A 365 1.77 8.93 2.17
CA LEU A 365 3.01 8.33 1.65
C LEU A 365 2.85 6.83 1.40
N HIS A 366 2.40 6.09 2.41
CA HIS A 366 2.25 4.63 2.32
C HIS A 366 1.23 4.28 1.25
N LEU A 367 0.11 5.01 1.18
CA LEU A 367 -0.89 4.81 0.13
C LEU A 367 -0.30 4.98 -1.27
N THR A 368 0.43 6.08 -1.51
CA THR A 368 1.00 6.31 -2.84
C THR A 368 2.15 5.36 -3.17
N LEU A 369 2.96 4.96 -2.19
CA LEU A 369 4.00 3.94 -2.38
C LEU A 369 3.38 2.62 -2.85
N VAL A 370 2.35 2.14 -2.17
CA VAL A 370 1.66 0.89 -2.55
C VAL A 370 1.08 0.98 -3.96
N LEU A 371 0.42 2.10 -4.30
CA LEU A 371 -0.13 2.31 -5.65
C LEU A 371 0.97 2.31 -6.72
N VAL A 372 2.09 2.99 -6.49
CA VAL A 372 3.23 3.00 -7.43
C VAL A 372 3.77 1.59 -7.64
N LEU A 373 4.02 0.84 -6.56
CA LEU A 373 4.61 -0.50 -6.63
C LEU A 373 3.68 -1.49 -7.34
N GLN A 374 2.39 -1.45 -7.02
CA GLN A 374 1.37 -2.27 -7.69
C GLN A 374 1.24 -1.92 -9.17
N GLY A 375 1.13 -0.63 -9.49
CA GLY A 375 0.95 -0.21 -10.86
C GLY A 375 2.17 -0.46 -11.74
N VAL A 376 3.39 -0.29 -11.20
CA VAL A 376 4.63 -0.68 -11.91
C VAL A 376 4.59 -2.16 -12.29
N SER A 377 4.14 -3.05 -11.40
CA SER A 377 4.00 -4.48 -11.73
C SER A 377 3.02 -4.72 -12.89
N VAL A 378 1.89 -4.01 -12.92
CA VAL A 378 0.91 -4.11 -14.02
C VAL A 378 1.49 -3.56 -15.33
N LEU A 379 2.25 -2.46 -15.29
CA LEU A 379 2.89 -1.89 -16.48
C LEU A 379 3.93 -2.83 -17.13
N ILE A 380 4.65 -3.63 -16.32
CA ILE A 380 5.56 -4.68 -16.85
C ILE A 380 4.76 -5.74 -17.61
N LEU A 381 3.66 -6.20 -17.01
CA LEU A 381 2.79 -7.22 -17.62
C LEU A 381 2.13 -6.70 -18.90
N TRP A 382 1.78 -5.41 -18.94
CA TRP A 382 1.19 -4.78 -20.12
C TRP A 382 2.12 -4.79 -21.33
N LEU A 383 3.40 -4.43 -21.15
CA LEU A 383 4.35 -4.46 -22.26
C LEU A 383 4.48 -5.88 -22.83
N GLN A 384 4.51 -6.89 -21.96
CA GLN A 384 4.52 -8.28 -22.39
C GLN A 384 3.23 -8.63 -23.16
N ALA A 385 2.07 -8.25 -22.62
CA ALA A 385 0.77 -8.55 -23.22
C ALA A 385 0.63 -7.95 -24.63
N ILE A 386 1.00 -6.67 -24.80
CA ILE A 386 0.93 -5.99 -26.10
C ILE A 386 1.89 -6.60 -27.11
N ARG A 387 3.11 -6.99 -26.69
CA ARG A 387 4.04 -7.68 -27.59
C ARG A 387 3.52 -9.03 -28.03
N SER A 388 3.01 -9.82 -27.10
CA SER A 388 2.38 -11.10 -27.43
C SER A 388 1.16 -10.92 -28.34
N PHE A 389 0.39 -9.85 -28.13
CA PHE A 389 -0.78 -9.52 -28.94
C PHE A 389 -0.39 -9.17 -30.38
N PHE A 390 0.64 -8.34 -30.58
CA PHE A 390 1.14 -8.05 -31.93
C PHE A 390 1.73 -9.28 -32.61
N ASN A 391 2.52 -10.10 -31.89
CA ASN A 391 3.05 -11.34 -32.45
C ASN A 391 1.93 -12.30 -32.88
N PHE A 392 0.87 -12.41 -32.07
CA PHE A 392 -0.31 -13.19 -32.42
C PHE A 392 -1.01 -12.61 -33.65
N GLY A 393 -1.20 -11.29 -33.71
CA GLY A 393 -1.78 -10.60 -34.87
C GLY A 393 -0.99 -10.85 -36.15
N ASP A 394 0.34 -10.72 -36.10
CA ASP A 394 1.22 -10.98 -37.24
C ASP A 394 1.11 -12.43 -37.72
N ALA A 395 1.06 -13.40 -36.80
CA ALA A 395 0.88 -14.82 -37.13
C ALA A 395 -0.49 -15.10 -37.79
N ILE A 396 -1.56 -14.48 -37.29
CA ILE A 396 -2.89 -14.59 -37.90
C ILE A 396 -2.92 -13.99 -39.31
N VAL A 397 -2.28 -12.84 -39.51
CA VAL A 397 -2.19 -12.19 -40.84
C VAL A 397 -1.49 -13.11 -41.85
N LEU A 398 -0.49 -13.88 -41.43
CA LEU A 398 0.16 -14.88 -42.28
C LEU A 398 -0.79 -16.00 -42.68
N VAL A 399 -1.53 -16.58 -41.73
CA VAL A 399 -2.51 -17.65 -41.99
C VAL A 399 -3.63 -17.18 -42.93
N ILE A 400 -4.15 -15.97 -42.74
CA ILE A 400 -5.12 -15.35 -43.67
C ILE A 400 -4.48 -15.13 -45.04
N GLY A 401 -3.24 -14.65 -45.08
CA GLY A 401 -2.47 -14.43 -46.30
C GLY A 401 -2.33 -15.72 -47.11
N ASP A 402 -1.95 -16.81 -46.46
CA ASP A 402 -1.79 -18.13 -47.06
C ASP A 402 -3.11 -18.67 -47.62
N TRP A 403 -4.23 -18.43 -46.93
CA TRP A 403 -5.56 -18.69 -47.46
C TRP A 403 -5.84 -17.90 -48.74
N SER A 404 -5.61 -16.58 -48.70
CA SER A 404 -5.85 -15.70 -49.85
C SER A 404 -4.96 -16.02 -51.07
N ASN A 405 -3.75 -16.52 -50.82
CA ASN A 405 -2.78 -16.91 -51.84
C ASN A 405 -2.99 -18.34 -52.36
N GLY A 406 -4.00 -19.07 -51.83
CA GLY A 406 -4.33 -20.42 -52.27
C GLY A 406 -3.39 -21.51 -51.79
N VAL A 407 -2.60 -21.26 -50.73
CA VAL A 407 -1.63 -22.23 -50.18
C VAL A 407 -2.31 -23.52 -49.73
N TYR A 408 -3.53 -23.44 -49.18
CA TYR A 408 -4.31 -24.60 -48.74
C TYR A 408 -5.03 -25.32 -49.89
N ASN A 409 -4.91 -24.90 -51.15
CA ASN A 409 -5.61 -25.50 -52.30
C ASN A 409 -7.13 -25.66 -52.13
N GLY A 410 -7.78 -24.78 -51.36
CA GLY A 410 -9.21 -24.84 -51.03
C GLY A 410 -9.58 -25.84 -49.92
N ASP A 411 -8.59 -26.46 -49.26
CA ASP A 411 -8.79 -27.30 -48.08
C ASP A 411 -9.09 -26.43 -46.84
N VAL A 412 -10.38 -26.35 -46.49
CA VAL A 412 -10.87 -25.60 -45.32
C VAL A 412 -10.39 -26.24 -44.01
N ASP A 413 -10.26 -27.56 -43.95
CA ASP A 413 -9.81 -28.26 -42.76
C ASP A 413 -8.36 -27.92 -42.44
N ALA A 414 -7.48 -27.94 -43.46
CA ALA A 414 -6.08 -27.56 -43.30
C ALA A 414 -5.92 -26.11 -42.82
N TYR A 415 -6.72 -25.18 -43.36
CA TYR A 415 -6.74 -23.78 -42.93
C TYR A 415 -7.16 -23.62 -41.46
N LEU A 416 -8.24 -24.29 -41.04
CA LEU A 416 -8.73 -24.18 -39.66
C LEU A 416 -7.83 -24.89 -38.64
N ILE A 417 -7.16 -25.97 -39.05
CA ILE A 417 -6.12 -26.62 -38.22
C ILE A 417 -4.99 -25.64 -37.94
N ASP A 418 -4.52 -24.92 -38.96
CA ASP A 418 -3.42 -23.96 -38.83
C ASP A 418 -3.84 -22.72 -38.02
N LEU A 419 -5.08 -22.24 -38.23
CA LEU A 419 -5.67 -21.16 -37.43
C LEU A 419 -5.79 -21.54 -35.95
N ASN A 420 -6.28 -22.75 -35.67
CA ASN A 420 -6.38 -23.28 -34.32
C ASN A 420 -4.99 -23.46 -33.69
N ALA A 421 -4.05 -24.07 -34.43
CA ALA A 421 -2.67 -24.22 -33.99
C ALA A 421 -2.03 -22.86 -33.66
N THR A 422 -2.29 -21.83 -34.46
CA THR A 422 -1.82 -20.46 -34.19
C THR A 422 -2.38 -19.92 -32.87
N CYS A 423 -3.67 -20.10 -32.59
CA CYS A 423 -4.26 -19.68 -31.32
C CYS A 423 -3.62 -20.40 -30.11
N TYR A 424 -3.32 -21.69 -30.24
CA TYR A 424 -2.68 -22.46 -29.18
C TYR A 424 -1.21 -22.08 -29.00
N ASN A 425 -0.44 -22.10 -30.09
CA ASN A 425 1.00 -21.84 -30.10
C ASN A 425 1.37 -20.44 -29.62
N TYR A 426 0.50 -19.44 -29.79
CA TYR A 426 0.80 -18.06 -29.39
C TYR A 426 0.12 -17.63 -28.09
N VAL A 427 -0.95 -18.30 -27.66
CA VAL A 427 -1.73 -17.89 -26.49
C VAL A 427 -2.02 -19.05 -25.54
N PHE A 428 -2.79 -20.06 -25.96
CA PHE A 428 -3.36 -21.03 -25.01
C PHE A 428 -2.33 -21.95 -24.35
N ASP A 429 -1.19 -22.23 -25.01
CA ASP A 429 -0.13 -23.06 -24.46
C ASP A 429 0.73 -22.33 -23.41
N PHE A 430 0.69 -20.99 -23.41
CA PHE A 430 1.41 -20.14 -22.46
C PHE A 430 0.54 -19.69 -21.28
N ILE A 431 -0.72 -20.15 -21.18
CA ILE A 431 -1.58 -19.79 -20.05
C ILE A 431 -1.06 -20.47 -18.77
N PRO A 432 -0.81 -19.72 -17.67
CA PRO A 432 -0.32 -20.29 -16.43
C PRO A 432 -1.25 -21.38 -15.88
N LYS A 433 -0.66 -22.44 -15.33
CA LYS A 433 -1.40 -23.49 -14.60
C LYS A 433 -2.22 -22.85 -13.47
N GLY A 434 -3.55 -23.03 -13.52
CA GLY A 434 -4.50 -22.50 -12.53
C GLY A 434 -5.33 -21.30 -13.01
N VAL A 435 -5.03 -20.72 -14.18
CA VAL A 435 -5.92 -19.76 -14.84
C VAL A 435 -6.98 -20.54 -15.62
N ASP A 436 -8.25 -20.31 -15.31
CA ASP A 436 -9.37 -20.93 -16.02
C ASP A 436 -9.60 -20.21 -17.35
N ALA A 437 -9.24 -20.88 -18.45
CA ALA A 437 -9.51 -20.45 -19.83
C ALA A 437 -10.50 -21.40 -20.52
N SER A 438 -11.27 -22.19 -19.76
CA SER A 438 -12.18 -23.19 -20.32
C SER A 438 -13.25 -22.56 -21.20
N LYS A 439 -13.83 -21.44 -20.77
CA LYS A 439 -14.88 -20.72 -21.49
C LYS A 439 -14.37 -20.16 -22.82
N GLU A 440 -13.15 -19.62 -22.83
CA GLU A 440 -12.54 -19.04 -24.02
C GLU A 440 -12.09 -20.13 -25.00
N LYS A 441 -11.62 -21.28 -24.51
CA LYS A 441 -11.33 -22.46 -25.34
C LYS A 441 -12.61 -23.05 -25.95
N GLU A 442 -13.70 -23.11 -25.20
CA GLU A 442 -15.01 -23.52 -25.73
C GLU A 442 -15.54 -22.53 -26.78
N ALA A 443 -15.39 -21.23 -26.53
CA ALA A 443 -15.75 -20.18 -27.48
C ALA A 443 -14.91 -20.27 -28.77
N LEU A 444 -13.60 -20.53 -28.67
CA LEU A 444 -12.72 -20.79 -29.80
C LEU A 444 -13.23 -21.96 -30.63
N ALA A 445 -13.45 -23.12 -30.00
CA ALA A 445 -13.93 -24.32 -30.68
C ALA A 445 -15.28 -24.09 -31.38
N THR A 446 -16.21 -23.42 -30.69
CA THR A 446 -17.52 -23.07 -31.26
C THR A 446 -17.40 -22.17 -32.49
N ASN A 447 -16.52 -21.17 -32.44
CA ASN A 447 -16.33 -20.24 -33.55
C ASN A 447 -15.56 -20.88 -34.71
N LEU A 448 -14.64 -21.81 -34.47
CA LEU A 448 -13.99 -22.60 -35.52
C LEU A 448 -15.01 -23.45 -36.30
N VAL A 449 -15.95 -24.11 -35.61
CA VAL A 449 -17.03 -24.88 -36.25
C VAL A 449 -17.92 -23.96 -37.09
N LYS A 450 -18.33 -22.81 -36.54
CA LYS A 450 -19.11 -21.83 -37.31
C LYS A 450 -18.35 -21.33 -38.54
N LEU A 451 -17.04 -21.10 -38.41
CA LEU A 451 -16.21 -20.65 -39.51
C LEU A 451 -16.13 -21.73 -40.61
N TYR A 452 -15.97 -23.00 -40.24
CA TYR A 452 -16.03 -24.13 -41.17
C TYR A 452 -17.34 -24.14 -41.95
N ASP A 453 -18.48 -24.14 -41.25
CA ASP A 453 -19.80 -24.22 -41.89
C ASP A 453 -20.05 -23.05 -42.86
N ASN A 454 -19.58 -21.85 -42.52
CA ASN A 454 -19.81 -20.68 -43.35
C ASN A 454 -18.80 -20.51 -44.50
N ILE A 455 -17.65 -21.19 -44.48
CA ILE A 455 -16.69 -21.21 -45.60
C ILE A 455 -16.98 -22.39 -46.53
N SER A 456 -17.14 -23.60 -45.99
CA SER A 456 -17.28 -24.84 -46.76
C SER A 456 -18.56 -24.92 -47.60
N PHE A 457 -19.62 -24.21 -47.19
CA PHE A 457 -20.93 -24.22 -47.87
C PHE A 457 -21.25 -22.91 -48.61
N ASN A 458 -20.27 -22.00 -48.77
CA ASN A 458 -20.48 -20.74 -49.46
C ASN A 458 -20.03 -20.84 -50.93
N ASP A 459 -20.97 -20.63 -51.86
CA ASP A 459 -20.72 -20.58 -53.31
C ASP A 459 -20.21 -19.20 -53.80
N GLY A 460 -19.90 -18.30 -52.86
CA GLY A 460 -19.45 -16.94 -53.14
C GLY A 460 -20.57 -15.93 -53.41
N THR A 461 -21.85 -16.37 -53.40
CA THR A 461 -23.01 -15.50 -53.63
C THR A 461 -23.85 -15.25 -52.39
N ASN A 462 -23.63 -16.03 -51.33
CA ASN A 462 -24.37 -15.92 -50.08
C ASN A 462 -23.76 -14.88 -49.12
N ALA A 463 -24.27 -13.65 -49.18
CA ALA A 463 -23.84 -12.56 -48.31
C ALA A 463 -23.97 -12.89 -46.81
N THR A 464 -25.02 -13.61 -46.41
CA THR A 464 -25.25 -13.99 -45.00
C THR A 464 -24.19 -14.98 -44.50
N ALA A 465 -23.76 -15.92 -45.34
CA ALA A 465 -22.67 -16.84 -44.99
C ALA A 465 -21.34 -16.08 -44.83
N ALA A 466 -21.06 -15.09 -45.69
CA ALA A 466 -19.88 -14.25 -45.57
C ALA A 466 -19.88 -13.43 -44.25
N GLU A 467 -21.00 -12.80 -43.90
CA GLU A 467 -21.14 -12.05 -42.63
C GLU A 467 -20.96 -12.97 -41.41
N ASN A 468 -21.53 -14.18 -41.44
CA ASN A 468 -21.39 -15.14 -40.35
C ASN A 468 -19.96 -15.70 -40.22
N ALA A 469 -19.26 -15.91 -41.34
CA ALA A 469 -17.86 -16.31 -41.35
C ALA A 469 -16.97 -15.21 -40.73
N GLU A 470 -17.19 -13.96 -41.12
CA GLU A 470 -16.49 -12.81 -40.55
C GLU A 470 -16.75 -12.69 -39.03
N ALA A 471 -18.01 -12.82 -38.60
CA ALA A 471 -18.36 -12.79 -37.18
C ALA A 471 -17.72 -13.95 -36.39
N ALA A 472 -17.68 -15.16 -36.96
CA ALA A 472 -17.01 -16.31 -36.34
C ALA A 472 -15.50 -16.06 -36.23
N PHE A 473 -14.87 -15.51 -37.27
CA PHE A 473 -13.46 -15.16 -37.26
C PHE A 473 -13.11 -14.11 -36.19
N TYR A 474 -13.90 -13.02 -36.08
CA TYR A 474 -13.73 -12.08 -34.97
C TYR A 474 -13.97 -12.73 -33.60
N GLY A 475 -14.89 -13.69 -33.52
CA GLY A 475 -15.11 -14.47 -32.30
C GLY A 475 -13.86 -15.24 -31.85
N ILE A 476 -13.11 -15.82 -32.79
CA ILE A 476 -11.81 -16.48 -32.55
C ILE A 476 -10.78 -15.48 -32.02
N LEU A 477 -10.66 -14.33 -32.68
CA LEU A 477 -9.73 -13.27 -32.27
C LEU A 477 -10.06 -12.73 -30.87
N THR A 478 -11.34 -12.48 -30.61
CA THR A 478 -11.83 -11.93 -29.34
C THR A 478 -11.61 -12.90 -28.18
N SER A 479 -11.94 -14.19 -28.33
CA SER A 479 -11.74 -15.17 -27.25
C SER A 479 -10.25 -15.40 -26.95
N THR A 480 -9.43 -15.52 -28.00
CA THR A 480 -7.99 -15.73 -27.87
C THR A 480 -7.29 -14.52 -27.27
N SER A 481 -7.58 -13.32 -27.76
CA SER A 481 -6.99 -12.07 -27.24
C SER A 481 -7.41 -11.80 -25.80
N LYS A 482 -8.67 -12.06 -25.45
CA LYS A 482 -9.14 -11.97 -24.07
C LYS A 482 -8.35 -12.90 -23.14
N SER A 483 -8.17 -14.17 -23.52
CA SER A 483 -7.35 -15.11 -22.75
C SER A 483 -5.91 -14.63 -22.61
N LEU A 484 -5.33 -14.04 -23.65
CA LEU A 484 -3.98 -13.51 -23.61
C LEU A 484 -3.84 -12.44 -22.51
N PHE A 485 -4.67 -11.40 -22.52
CA PHE A 485 -4.60 -10.32 -21.52
C PHE A 485 -4.92 -10.82 -20.11
N ASP A 486 -5.96 -11.62 -19.96
CA ASP A 486 -6.37 -12.14 -18.64
C ASP A 486 -5.31 -13.06 -18.03
N SER A 487 -4.58 -13.84 -18.86
CA SER A 487 -3.48 -14.70 -18.41
C SER A 487 -2.31 -13.92 -17.80
N LEU A 488 -2.17 -12.65 -18.18
CA LEU A 488 -1.17 -11.70 -17.68
C LEU A 488 -1.74 -10.77 -16.59
N TYR A 489 -2.82 -11.18 -15.93
CA TYR A 489 -3.47 -10.45 -14.83
C TYR A 489 -4.01 -9.06 -15.23
N ILE A 490 -4.16 -8.79 -16.53
CA ILE A 490 -4.79 -7.59 -17.06
C ILE A 490 -6.21 -8.00 -17.42
N SER A 491 -7.15 -7.80 -16.49
CA SER A 491 -8.53 -8.24 -16.63
C SER A 491 -9.49 -7.08 -16.80
N LEU A 492 -10.51 -7.27 -17.63
CA LEU A 492 -11.57 -6.28 -17.81
C LEU A 492 -12.48 -6.17 -16.59
N PRO A 493 -13.06 -4.98 -16.32
CA PRO A 493 -14.12 -4.84 -15.33
C PRO A 493 -15.29 -5.78 -15.66
N LYS A 494 -15.90 -6.40 -14.64
CA LYS A 494 -16.94 -7.45 -14.85
C LYS A 494 -18.06 -7.03 -15.80
N LYS A 495 -18.58 -5.81 -15.63
CA LYS A 495 -19.65 -5.23 -16.48
C LYS A 495 -19.27 -5.13 -17.95
N VAL A 496 -17.97 -4.98 -18.24
CA VAL A 496 -17.41 -4.94 -19.60
C VAL A 496 -17.14 -6.36 -20.09
N ALA A 497 -16.57 -7.22 -19.23
CA ALA A 497 -16.28 -8.61 -19.54
C ALA A 497 -17.53 -9.39 -20.00
N ASP A 498 -18.69 -9.13 -19.37
CA ASP A 498 -19.96 -9.79 -19.73
C ASP A 498 -20.46 -9.42 -21.14
N LYS A 499 -20.01 -8.28 -21.68
CA LYS A 499 -20.38 -7.76 -23.01
C LYS A 499 -19.35 -8.11 -24.10
N VAL A 500 -18.28 -8.82 -23.77
CA VAL A 500 -17.19 -9.11 -24.74
C VAL A 500 -17.68 -9.84 -25.98
N LYS A 501 -18.72 -10.68 -25.87
CA LYS A 501 -19.30 -11.42 -27.00
C LYS A 501 -19.86 -10.53 -28.11
N THR A 502 -20.12 -9.25 -27.83
CA THR A 502 -20.64 -8.28 -28.81
C THR A 502 -19.57 -7.34 -29.36
N TYR A 503 -18.33 -7.43 -28.87
CA TYR A 503 -17.26 -6.54 -29.27
C TYR A 503 -16.49 -7.10 -30.45
N ASN A 504 -16.16 -6.23 -31.40
CA ASN A 504 -15.11 -6.51 -32.36
C ASN A 504 -13.73 -6.38 -31.69
N ILE A 505 -12.67 -6.78 -32.39
CA ILE A 505 -11.32 -6.82 -31.84
C ILE A 505 -10.79 -5.43 -31.44
N ASP A 506 -11.15 -4.39 -32.19
CA ASP A 506 -10.74 -3.01 -31.90
C ASP A 506 -11.40 -2.49 -30.63
N GLN A 507 -12.70 -2.74 -30.45
CA GLN A 507 -13.43 -2.40 -29.23
C GLN A 507 -12.87 -3.14 -28.03
N LEU A 508 -12.53 -4.43 -28.17
CA LEU A 508 -11.92 -5.21 -27.09
C LEU A 508 -10.57 -4.62 -26.68
N THR A 509 -9.69 -4.38 -27.65
CA THR A 509 -8.37 -3.80 -27.41
C THR A 509 -8.49 -2.43 -26.76
N GLY A 510 -9.42 -1.58 -27.23
CA GLY A 510 -9.72 -0.29 -26.61
C GLY A 510 -10.12 -0.41 -25.14
N LYS A 511 -10.89 -1.44 -24.76
CA LYS A 511 -11.26 -1.66 -23.35
C LYS A 511 -10.07 -2.09 -22.47
N TYR A 512 -9.11 -2.81 -23.02
CA TYR A 512 -7.87 -3.14 -22.30
C TYR A 512 -6.93 -1.93 -22.20
N VAL A 513 -6.90 -1.08 -23.23
CA VAL A 513 -6.19 0.21 -23.19
C VAL A 513 -6.79 1.11 -22.10
N ASP A 514 -8.12 1.20 -21.97
CA ASP A 514 -8.79 1.96 -20.90
C ASP A 514 -8.31 1.54 -19.49
N VAL A 515 -8.09 0.23 -19.28
CA VAL A 515 -7.58 -0.33 -18.01
C VAL A 515 -6.16 0.14 -17.75
N VAL A 516 -5.27 0.02 -18.73
CA VAL A 516 -3.85 0.37 -18.55
C VAL A 516 -3.64 1.88 -18.53
N GLU A 517 -4.48 2.64 -19.21
CA GLU A 517 -4.54 4.10 -19.12
C GLU A 517 -4.76 4.53 -17.67
N LEU A 518 -5.74 3.92 -16.98
CA LEU A 518 -5.99 4.18 -15.56
C LEU A 518 -4.73 3.88 -14.73
N VAL A 519 -4.06 2.75 -15.00
CA VAL A 519 -2.84 2.34 -14.33
C VAL A 519 -1.71 3.34 -14.53
N PHE A 520 -1.45 3.70 -15.77
CA PHE A 520 -0.48 4.71 -16.14
C PHE A 520 -0.74 6.03 -15.42
N LEU A 521 -1.98 6.52 -15.44
CA LEU A 521 -2.37 7.78 -14.82
C LEU A 521 -2.10 7.76 -13.31
N TYR A 522 -2.58 6.74 -12.59
CA TYR A 522 -2.38 6.72 -11.14
C TYR A 522 -0.92 6.47 -10.76
N VAL A 523 -0.14 5.69 -11.53
CA VAL A 523 1.29 5.43 -11.22
C VAL A 523 2.09 6.73 -11.26
N TYR A 524 1.89 7.55 -12.29
CA TYR A 524 2.63 8.80 -12.44
C TYR A 524 2.18 9.87 -11.42
N VAL A 525 0.87 9.98 -11.18
CA VAL A 525 0.33 10.88 -10.16
C VAL A 525 0.77 10.45 -8.75
N ALA A 526 0.64 9.16 -8.41
CA ALA A 526 1.08 8.65 -7.11
C ALA A 526 2.61 8.73 -6.95
N GLY A 527 3.39 8.51 -8.01
CA GLY A 527 4.85 8.68 -8.00
C GLY A 527 5.27 10.12 -7.72
N GLY A 528 4.63 11.09 -8.40
CA GLY A 528 4.88 12.51 -8.14
C GLY A 528 4.45 12.95 -6.74
N ILE A 529 3.27 12.51 -6.27
CA ILE A 529 2.81 12.77 -4.90
C ILE A 529 3.76 12.13 -3.87
N THR A 530 4.26 10.91 -4.12
CA THR A 530 5.25 10.26 -3.25
C THR A 530 6.49 11.13 -3.07
N LEU A 531 7.05 11.67 -4.16
CA LEU A 531 8.19 12.60 -4.08
C LEU A 531 7.86 13.89 -3.33
N LEU A 532 6.68 14.46 -3.54
CA LEU A 532 6.24 15.66 -2.84
C LEU A 532 6.10 15.42 -1.33
N ILE A 533 5.54 14.28 -0.96
CA ILE A 533 5.38 13.89 0.45
C ILE A 533 6.73 13.59 1.07
N MET A 534 7.62 12.83 0.42
CA MET A 534 8.99 12.60 0.90
C MET A 534 9.77 13.92 1.05
N THR A 535 9.53 14.89 0.17
CA THR A 535 10.12 16.23 0.27
C THR A 535 9.57 16.99 1.49
N ALA A 536 8.26 16.92 1.74
CA ALA A 536 7.65 17.53 2.91
C ALA A 536 8.12 16.87 4.23
N LEU A 537 8.21 15.52 4.26
CA LEU A 537 8.76 14.77 5.39
C LEU A 537 10.23 15.13 5.66
N GLY A 538 11.04 15.21 4.61
CA GLY A 538 12.44 15.67 4.68
C GLY A 538 12.56 17.11 5.17
N PHE A 539 11.63 17.99 4.78
CA PHE A 539 11.59 19.35 5.31
C PHE A 539 11.27 19.39 6.81
N PHE A 540 10.34 18.54 7.27
CA PHE A 540 10.01 18.43 8.69
C PHE A 540 11.13 17.80 9.53
N SER A 541 11.96 16.92 8.95
CA SER A 541 13.11 16.28 9.61
C SER A 541 14.38 17.13 9.67
N LEU A 542 14.49 18.21 8.89
CA LEU A 542 15.68 19.06 8.90
C LEU A 542 15.94 19.74 10.26
N PRO A 543 17.07 19.42 10.92
CA PRO A 543 17.52 20.14 12.11
C PRO A 543 17.82 21.59 11.79
N ALA A 544 17.68 22.48 12.80
CA ALA A 544 17.97 23.90 12.63
C ALA A 544 19.41 24.17 12.14
N SER A 545 20.37 23.33 12.56
CA SER A 545 21.78 23.40 12.17
C SER A 545 22.05 23.07 10.69
N GLN A 546 21.17 22.29 10.05
CA GLN A 546 21.33 21.81 8.67
C GLN A 546 20.47 22.58 7.65
N ARG A 547 19.80 23.66 8.07
CA ARG A 547 18.99 24.56 7.22
C ARG A 547 19.84 25.48 6.35
N LYS A 548 20.70 24.89 5.52
CA LYS A 548 21.51 25.61 4.52
C LYS A 548 20.68 25.82 3.26
N VAL A 549 20.99 26.88 2.51
CA VAL A 549 20.36 27.16 1.20
C VAL A 549 20.48 25.95 0.26
N SER A 550 21.62 25.25 0.29
CA SER A 550 21.81 24.00 -0.47
C SER A 550 20.77 22.92 -0.16
N SER A 551 20.32 22.79 1.09
CA SER A 551 19.30 21.81 1.48
C SER A 551 17.95 22.17 0.89
N TYR A 552 17.59 23.47 0.90
CA TYR A 552 16.36 23.97 0.30
C TYR A 552 16.34 23.85 -1.22
N ILE A 553 17.48 24.08 -1.89
CA ILE A 553 17.59 23.87 -3.34
C ILE A 553 17.33 22.41 -3.71
N ARG A 554 17.90 21.45 -2.95
CA ARG A 554 17.68 20.01 -3.18
C ARG A 554 16.22 19.59 -2.95
N LEU A 555 15.57 20.15 -1.92
CA LEU A 555 14.14 19.93 -1.68
C LEU A 555 13.29 20.51 -2.82
N GLY A 556 13.61 21.73 -3.26
CA GLY A 556 12.94 22.38 -4.38
C GLY A 556 13.07 21.58 -5.68
N PHE A 557 14.25 21.02 -5.95
CA PHE A 557 14.48 20.14 -7.09
C PHE A 557 13.60 18.88 -7.04
N ASN A 558 13.58 18.16 -5.91
CA ASN A 558 12.72 16.99 -5.76
C ASN A 558 11.23 17.33 -5.90
N ALA A 559 10.79 18.47 -5.35
CA ALA A 559 9.42 18.94 -5.52
C ALA A 559 9.09 19.26 -6.99
N ALA A 560 10.01 19.92 -7.71
CA ALA A 560 9.84 20.22 -9.12
C ALA A 560 9.75 18.96 -9.98
N VAL A 561 10.60 17.96 -9.72
CA VAL A 561 10.53 16.65 -10.39
C VAL A 561 9.24 15.92 -10.03
N GLY A 562 8.79 15.96 -8.76
CA GLY A 562 7.51 15.39 -8.35
C GLY A 562 6.31 16.01 -9.07
N ILE A 563 6.29 17.35 -9.22
CA ILE A 563 5.29 18.04 -10.04
C ILE A 563 5.41 17.61 -11.50
N GLY A 564 6.64 17.56 -12.05
CA GLY A 564 6.90 17.09 -13.41
C GLY A 564 6.36 15.69 -13.67
N MET A 565 6.54 14.75 -12.75
CA MET A 565 5.99 13.39 -12.83
C MET A 565 4.46 13.40 -12.90
N CYS A 566 3.78 14.22 -12.08
CA CYS A 566 2.33 14.38 -12.17
C CYS A 566 1.92 14.94 -13.54
N LEU A 567 2.67 15.89 -14.10
CA LEU A 567 2.37 16.51 -15.39
C LEU A 567 2.54 15.55 -16.58
N VAL A 568 3.32 14.47 -16.47
CA VAL A 568 3.40 13.44 -17.53
C VAL A 568 2.02 12.82 -17.82
N SER A 569 1.12 12.79 -16.82
CA SER A 569 -0.26 12.32 -17.03
C SER A 569 -1.06 13.16 -18.03
N ILE A 570 -0.61 14.37 -18.39
CA ILE A 570 -1.24 15.24 -19.40
C ILE A 570 -1.12 14.66 -20.82
N ILE A 571 -0.21 13.70 -21.05
CA ILE A 571 -0.11 12.98 -22.34
C ILE A 571 -1.48 12.45 -22.79
N LYS A 572 -2.34 12.06 -21.84
CA LYS A 572 -3.73 11.66 -22.06
C LYS A 572 -4.57 12.65 -22.89
N THR A 573 -4.23 13.93 -22.88
CA THR A 573 -4.98 14.95 -23.65
C THR A 573 -4.82 14.79 -25.16
N ASN A 574 -3.84 14.01 -25.62
CA ASN A 574 -3.62 13.72 -27.02
C ASN A 574 -3.59 12.20 -27.23
N GLU A 575 -4.67 11.67 -27.80
CA GLU A 575 -4.89 10.24 -28.03
C GLU A 575 -3.72 9.57 -28.79
N VAL A 576 -3.15 10.26 -29.78
CA VAL A 576 -2.06 9.71 -30.61
C VAL A 576 -0.77 9.59 -29.80
N HIS A 577 -0.41 10.60 -29.01
CA HIS A 577 0.78 10.54 -28.17
C HIS A 577 0.61 9.55 -27.01
N GLU A 578 -0.60 9.46 -26.45
CA GLU A 578 -0.94 8.50 -25.41
C GLU A 578 -0.79 7.06 -25.89
N GLN A 579 -1.43 6.68 -27.00
CA GLN A 579 -1.34 5.33 -27.53
C GLN A 579 0.11 4.94 -27.84
N ASN A 580 0.86 5.83 -28.49
CA ASN A 580 2.28 5.61 -28.77
C ASN A 580 3.10 5.41 -27.49
N TYR A 581 2.78 6.15 -26.42
CA TYR A 581 3.48 6.02 -25.16
C TYR A 581 3.11 4.73 -24.40
N LEU A 582 1.84 4.34 -24.39
CA LEU A 582 1.35 3.12 -23.75
C LEU A 582 1.88 1.83 -24.40
N ILE A 583 2.12 1.85 -25.70
CA ILE A 583 2.75 0.73 -26.42
C ILE A 583 4.28 0.74 -26.26
N SER A 584 4.85 1.89 -25.88
CA SER A 584 6.30 2.05 -25.76
C SER A 584 6.88 1.33 -24.54
N ALA A 585 8.17 0.98 -24.63
CA ALA A 585 8.91 0.45 -23.50
C ALA A 585 9.29 1.52 -22.46
N TRP A 586 9.02 2.81 -22.71
CA TRP A 586 9.53 3.94 -21.93
C TRP A 586 8.72 4.26 -20.67
N MET A 587 7.54 3.67 -20.48
CA MET A 587 6.68 3.98 -19.32
C MET A 587 7.37 3.82 -17.96
N ILE A 588 8.10 2.72 -17.73
CA ILE A 588 8.79 2.46 -16.47
C ILE A 588 10.18 3.13 -16.43
N PRO A 589 11.00 3.06 -17.50
CA PRO A 589 12.28 3.77 -17.56
C PRO A 589 12.18 5.28 -17.32
N THR A 590 11.17 5.96 -17.84
CA THR A 590 10.96 7.40 -17.58
C THR A 590 10.78 7.67 -16.08
N LEU A 591 9.95 6.88 -15.39
CA LEU A 591 9.76 6.97 -13.94
C LEU A 591 11.08 6.75 -13.20
N CYS A 592 11.82 5.71 -13.59
CA CYS A 592 13.12 5.35 -13.02
C CYS A 592 14.18 6.46 -13.20
N ILE A 593 14.26 7.07 -14.38
CA ILE A 593 15.20 8.16 -14.68
C ILE A 593 14.88 9.38 -13.83
N LEU A 594 13.60 9.76 -13.70
CA LEU A 594 13.21 10.91 -12.87
C LEU A 594 13.58 10.68 -11.38
N LEU A 595 13.36 9.48 -10.86
CA LEU A 595 13.79 9.12 -9.49
C LEU A 595 15.33 9.12 -9.37
N PHE A 596 16.05 8.58 -10.36
CA PHE A 596 17.51 8.60 -10.38
C PHE A 596 18.06 10.02 -10.35
N LEU A 597 17.49 10.94 -11.15
CA LEU A 597 17.88 12.35 -11.14
C LEU A 597 17.72 12.98 -9.75
N CYS A 598 16.63 12.67 -9.04
CA CYS A 598 16.43 13.09 -7.65
C CYS A 598 17.51 12.53 -6.71
N VAL A 599 17.85 11.24 -6.83
CA VAL A 599 18.89 10.61 -6.01
C VAL A 599 20.25 11.29 -6.25
N VAL A 600 20.62 11.47 -7.52
CA VAL A 600 21.88 12.14 -7.92
C VAL A 600 21.92 13.58 -7.39
N ALA A 601 20.85 14.36 -7.58
CA ALA A 601 20.78 15.73 -7.09
C ALA A 601 20.94 15.84 -5.57
N ASN A 602 20.48 14.83 -4.82
CA ASN A 602 20.64 14.79 -3.36
C ASN A 602 22.09 14.52 -2.93
N HIS A 603 22.85 13.77 -3.72
CA HIS A 603 24.22 13.37 -3.42
C HIS A 603 25.28 14.35 -3.94
N ILE A 604 24.97 15.14 -4.98
CA ILE A 604 25.91 16.16 -5.50
C ILE A 604 26.15 17.24 -4.43
N ARG A 605 27.38 17.29 -3.91
CA ARG A 605 27.84 18.38 -3.04
C ARG A 605 28.03 19.63 -3.91
N LEU A 606 27.21 20.66 -3.70
CA LEU A 606 27.43 21.95 -4.34
C LEU A 606 28.77 22.50 -3.84
N PRO A 607 29.72 22.86 -4.72
CA PRO A 607 30.97 23.48 -4.34
C PRO A 607 30.71 24.93 -3.92
N PHE A 608 30.14 25.14 -2.75
CA PHE A 608 30.12 26.47 -2.14
C PHE A 608 31.50 26.71 -1.54
N LYS A 609 32.27 27.57 -2.23
CA LYS A 609 33.51 28.18 -1.72
C LYS A 609 33.34 28.57 -0.26
N SER A 610 34.11 27.95 0.62
CA SER A 610 34.44 28.56 1.91
C SER A 610 35.06 29.93 1.64
N LYS A 611 34.56 30.96 2.30
CA LYS A 611 34.98 32.36 2.11
C LYS A 611 36.49 32.49 2.33
N ALA A 612 37.18 33.18 1.42
CA ALA A 612 38.36 33.95 1.78
C ALA A 612 37.86 35.34 2.19
N HIS A 613 37.78 35.58 3.49
CA HIS A 613 38.13 36.80 4.21
C HIS A 613 37.77 36.66 5.69
#